data_AF-A0A1Q3WQC1-F1
#
_entry.id   AF-A0A1Q3WQC1-F1
#
_cell.length_a   1.000
_cell.length_b   1.000
_cell.length_c   1.000
_cell.angle_alpha   90.00
_cell.angle_beta   90.00
_cell.angle_gamma   90.00
#
_symmetry.space_group_name_H-M   'P 1'
#
loop_
_entity.id
_entity.type
_entity.pdbx_description
1 polymer ?
#
loop_
_entity_poly.entity_id
_entity_poly.type
_entity_poly.pdbx_seq_one_letter_code
_entity_poly.pdbx_strand_id
1 'polypeptide(L)'
;MKTKQLRILLQELSGLNNSFTHYFFVWTQFTLDYRQVIAANGDKFTSAIFQENSFSKKQNIELAKLDKEHMKTNDTLLNGIFTLIYSSFENYLNDIYSLAKNIDSSLPELNEGKFENDDILVLKVFNRLKINQEKVEHKYLMTLDYIRLKRNRLIHQSSPKISRSLRDIINKMGQELNFFWNKVLPKQLRGIDFTSNDNANQITYNILIDALNIIRGIANYVDEVVLSTFQQSEFLLKEVLVEFKNINGYKNYNLTNTKNKKRFLGFCKSEYGYEPNEYDLQAMV
;
A
#
# COMPACT_ATOMS: atom_id res chain seq x y z
N MET A 1 -1.77 17.54 -8.34
CA MET A 1 -3.12 17.07 -7.97
C MET A 1 -3.00 15.63 -7.49
N LYS A 2 -3.83 15.20 -6.55
CA LYS A 2 -3.89 13.81 -6.06
C LYS A 2 -5.33 13.36 -5.95
N THR A 3 -5.61 12.08 -6.19
CA THR A 3 -6.96 11.56 -6.01
C THR A 3 -7.30 11.27 -4.55
N LYS A 4 -8.60 11.22 -4.25
CA LYS A 4 -9.12 10.79 -2.95
C LYS A 4 -8.77 9.32 -2.68
N GLN A 5 -8.75 8.49 -3.72
CA GLN A 5 -8.42 7.05 -3.67
C GLN A 5 -6.98 6.85 -3.19
N LEU A 6 -6.03 7.65 -3.69
CA LEU A 6 -4.66 7.63 -3.20
C LEU A 6 -4.62 8.00 -1.71
N ARG A 7 -5.35 9.03 -1.28
CA ARG A 7 -5.40 9.42 0.14
C ARG A 7 -5.95 8.29 1.03
N ILE A 8 -7.00 7.61 0.61
CA ILE A 8 -7.58 6.46 1.34
C ILE A 8 -6.52 5.37 1.49
N LEU A 9 -5.84 4.98 0.41
CA LEU A 9 -4.75 4.01 0.47
C LEU A 9 -3.65 4.46 1.45
N LEU A 10 -3.19 5.71 1.37
CA LEU A 10 -2.13 6.21 2.25
C LEU A 10 -2.53 6.16 3.73
N GLN A 11 -3.81 6.42 4.04
CA GLN A 11 -4.37 6.27 5.38
C GLN A 11 -4.39 4.80 5.83
N GLU A 12 -4.83 3.88 4.97
CA GLU A 12 -4.79 2.44 5.25
C GLU A 12 -3.37 1.95 5.53
N LEU A 13 -2.41 2.30 4.67
CA LEU A 13 -1.00 1.94 4.85
C LEU A 13 -0.41 2.55 6.13
N SER A 14 -0.85 3.75 6.53
CA SER A 14 -0.49 4.34 7.81
C SER A 14 -1.10 3.59 8.99
N GLY A 15 -2.36 3.15 8.87
CA GLY A 15 -3.04 2.32 9.88
C GLY A 15 -2.34 0.97 10.08
N LEU A 16 -1.97 0.30 8.99
CA LEU A 16 -1.15 -0.91 9.02
C LEU A 16 0.19 -0.66 9.72
N ASN A 17 0.90 0.42 9.35
CA ASN A 17 2.15 0.83 9.99
C ASN A 17 2.01 1.00 11.50
N ASN A 18 1.00 1.75 11.93
CA ASN A 18 0.76 2.01 13.35
C ASN A 18 0.43 0.71 14.10
N SER A 19 -0.37 -0.16 13.50
CA SER A 19 -0.79 -1.43 14.12
C SER A 19 0.40 -2.35 14.41
N PHE A 20 1.31 -2.52 13.44
CA PHE A 20 2.46 -3.39 13.68
C PHE A 20 3.55 -2.73 14.50
N THR A 21 3.80 -1.43 14.33
CA THR A 21 4.78 -0.74 15.18
C THR A 21 4.37 -0.77 16.64
N HIS A 22 3.06 -0.65 16.93
CA HIS A 22 2.53 -0.87 18.26
C HIS A 22 2.81 -2.29 18.78
N TYR A 23 2.56 -3.33 17.98
CA TYR A 23 2.88 -4.71 18.36
C TYR A 23 4.37 -4.88 18.74
N PHE A 24 5.28 -4.42 17.88
CA PHE A 24 6.72 -4.51 18.14
C PHE A 24 7.12 -3.72 19.38
N PHE A 25 6.55 -2.53 19.59
CA PHE A 25 6.80 -1.73 20.78
C PHE A 25 6.37 -2.47 22.05
N VAL A 26 5.12 -2.95 22.12
CA VAL A 26 4.58 -3.66 23.27
C VAL A 26 5.40 -4.90 23.59
N TRP A 27 5.71 -5.70 22.57
CA TRP A 27 6.46 -6.93 22.80
C TRP A 27 7.91 -6.67 23.21
N THR A 28 8.59 -5.72 22.57
CA THR A 28 9.96 -5.35 22.94
C THR A 28 10.00 -4.88 24.39
N GLN A 29 9.07 -4.03 24.80
CA GLN A 29 8.98 -3.56 26.17
C GLN A 29 8.69 -4.71 27.15
N PHE A 30 7.74 -5.59 26.81
CA PHE A 30 7.45 -6.79 27.61
C PHE A 30 8.69 -7.66 27.82
N THR A 31 9.45 -7.96 26.76
CA THR A 31 10.68 -8.75 26.88
C THR A 31 11.72 -8.07 27.77
N LEU A 32 11.84 -6.73 27.70
CA LEU A 32 12.74 -5.97 28.56
C LEU A 32 12.33 -6.04 30.03
N ASP A 33 11.05 -5.79 30.31
CA ASP A 33 10.52 -5.72 31.68
C ASP A 33 10.58 -7.08 32.39
N TYR A 34 10.30 -8.17 31.66
CA TYR A 34 10.19 -9.51 32.24
C TYR A 34 11.40 -10.41 32.02
N ARG A 35 12.51 -9.88 31.49
CA ARG A 35 13.71 -10.67 31.15
C ARG A 35 14.22 -11.53 32.30
N GLN A 36 14.36 -10.94 33.49
CA GLN A 36 14.86 -11.63 34.67
C GLN A 36 13.84 -12.66 35.20
N VAL A 37 12.55 -12.32 35.16
CA VAL A 37 11.46 -13.19 35.61
C VAL A 37 11.40 -14.46 34.75
N ILE A 38 11.49 -14.31 33.42
CA ILE A 38 11.51 -15.43 32.47
C ILE A 38 12.73 -16.31 32.71
N ALA A 39 13.92 -15.72 32.88
CA ALA A 39 15.15 -16.48 33.13
C ALA A 39 15.11 -17.27 34.45
N ALA A 40 14.54 -16.69 35.52
CA ALA A 40 14.48 -17.32 36.84
C ALA A 40 13.37 -18.39 36.95
N ASN A 41 12.34 -18.33 36.11
CA ASN A 41 11.13 -19.17 36.23
C ASN A 41 10.83 -19.95 34.94
N GLY A 42 11.87 -20.36 34.21
CA GLY A 42 11.72 -20.99 32.89
C GLY A 42 10.82 -22.23 32.87
N ASP A 43 10.79 -23.00 33.97
CA ASP A 43 9.95 -24.20 34.16
C ASP A 43 8.48 -23.88 34.50
N LYS A 44 8.20 -22.65 34.93
CA LYS A 44 6.85 -22.24 35.32
C LYS A 44 6.01 -21.89 34.11
N PHE A 45 4.72 -22.14 34.24
CA PHE A 45 3.74 -21.75 33.24
C PHE A 45 3.38 -20.27 33.36
N THR A 46 3.07 -19.63 32.24
CA THR A 46 2.54 -18.26 32.14
C THR A 46 1.37 -18.01 33.09
N SER A 47 0.46 -18.98 33.26
CA SER A 47 -0.70 -18.88 34.17
C SER A 47 -0.32 -18.78 35.65
N ALA A 48 0.84 -19.32 36.04
CA ALA A 48 1.34 -19.27 37.41
C ALA A 48 2.02 -17.94 37.73
N ILE A 49 2.68 -17.33 36.73
CA ILE A 49 3.47 -16.10 36.89
C ILE A 49 2.62 -14.85 36.59
N PHE A 50 1.77 -14.88 35.57
CA PHE A 50 0.94 -13.75 35.14
C PHE A 50 -0.53 -13.95 35.53
N GLN A 51 -0.80 -14.03 36.83
CA GLN A 51 -2.12 -14.41 37.37
C GLN A 51 -3.21 -13.36 37.07
N GLU A 52 -2.84 -12.09 36.98
CA GLU A 52 -3.76 -10.99 36.66
C GLU A 52 -4.07 -10.88 35.17
N ASN A 53 -3.25 -11.48 34.29
CA ASN A 53 -3.50 -11.48 32.86
C ASN A 53 -4.57 -12.52 32.52
N SER A 54 -5.75 -12.05 32.09
CA SER A 54 -6.90 -12.90 31.75
C SER A 54 -6.63 -13.92 30.62
N PHE A 55 -5.59 -13.71 29.82
CA PHE A 55 -5.16 -14.61 28.76
C PHE A 55 -4.08 -15.61 29.17
N SER A 56 -3.46 -15.47 30.35
CA SER A 56 -2.36 -16.35 30.78
C SER A 56 -2.79 -17.83 30.87
N LYS A 57 -4.04 -18.07 31.27
CA LYS A 57 -4.64 -19.42 31.29
C LYS A 57 -4.89 -20.00 29.89
N LYS A 58 -5.12 -19.16 28.88
CA LYS A 58 -5.32 -19.59 27.49
C LYS A 58 -3.98 -19.84 26.79
N GLN A 59 -3.00 -18.95 27.04
CA GLN A 59 -1.63 -19.07 26.56
C GLN A 59 -0.76 -19.83 27.56
N ASN A 60 -1.24 -20.97 28.07
CA ASN A 60 -0.64 -21.71 29.19
C ASN A 60 0.59 -22.52 28.75
N ILE A 61 1.73 -21.84 28.63
CA ILE A 61 3.01 -22.41 28.19
C ILE A 61 4.09 -22.16 29.24
N GLU A 62 5.14 -22.98 29.25
CA GLU A 62 6.34 -22.71 30.04
C GLU A 62 7.00 -21.40 29.59
N LEU A 63 7.49 -20.60 30.54
CA LEU A 63 8.14 -19.33 30.23
C LEU A 63 9.38 -19.51 29.35
N ALA A 64 10.11 -20.62 29.48
CA ALA A 64 11.24 -20.94 28.60
C ALA A 64 10.83 -21.13 27.12
N LYS A 65 9.55 -21.38 26.83
CA LYS A 65 9.01 -21.54 25.47
C LYS A 65 8.38 -20.26 24.92
N LEU A 66 8.28 -19.20 25.73
CA LEU A 66 7.56 -17.98 25.40
C LEU A 66 8.13 -17.27 24.18
N ASP A 67 9.46 -17.16 24.07
CA ASP A 67 10.12 -16.55 22.91
C ASP A 67 9.83 -17.31 21.61
N LYS A 68 9.79 -18.64 21.66
CA LYS A 68 9.48 -19.48 20.49
C LYS A 68 8.03 -19.28 20.03
N GLU A 69 7.08 -19.21 20.94
CA GLU A 69 5.67 -18.94 20.60
C GLU A 69 5.47 -17.51 20.11
N HIS A 70 6.22 -16.55 20.66
CA HIS A 70 6.26 -15.20 20.12
C HIS A 70 6.80 -15.18 18.69
N MET A 71 7.93 -15.84 18.39
CA MET A 71 8.48 -15.88 17.03
C MET A 71 7.48 -16.41 16.01
N LYS A 72 6.72 -17.47 16.34
CA LYS A 72 5.65 -17.98 15.46
C LYS A 72 4.54 -16.95 15.21
N THR A 73 4.13 -16.26 16.27
CA THR A 73 3.12 -15.19 16.18
C THR A 73 3.62 -14.03 15.33
N ASN A 74 4.87 -13.61 15.57
CA ASN A 74 5.54 -12.57 14.83
C ASN A 74 5.62 -12.90 13.33
N ASP A 75 6.07 -14.10 12.98
CA ASP A 75 6.15 -14.53 11.57
C ASP A 75 4.77 -14.53 10.90
N THR A 76 3.74 -14.98 11.61
CA THR A 76 2.35 -14.97 11.11
C THR A 76 1.87 -13.54 10.86
N LEU A 77 2.10 -12.63 11.80
CA LEU A 77 1.72 -11.22 11.68
C LEU A 77 2.47 -10.54 10.54
N LEU A 78 3.79 -10.72 10.46
CA LEU A 78 4.63 -10.15 9.42
C LEU A 78 4.16 -10.56 8.02
N ASN A 79 3.89 -11.85 7.81
CA ASN A 79 3.36 -12.37 6.55
C ASN A 79 1.96 -11.82 6.23
N GLY A 80 1.09 -11.73 7.24
CA GLY A 80 -0.25 -11.17 7.11
C GLY A 80 -0.21 -9.69 6.69
N ILE A 81 0.60 -8.88 7.37
CA ILE A 81 0.75 -7.45 7.07
C ILE A 81 1.34 -7.24 5.67
N PHE A 82 2.38 -7.99 5.30
CA PHE A 82 2.96 -7.90 3.94
C PHE A 82 1.89 -8.18 2.86
N THR A 83 1.05 -9.19 3.09
CA THR A 83 -0.05 -9.53 2.19
C THR A 83 -1.08 -8.39 2.11
N LEU A 84 -1.49 -7.84 3.26
CA LEU A 84 -2.45 -6.74 3.33
C LEU A 84 -1.94 -5.47 2.64
N ILE A 85 -0.64 -5.15 2.75
CA ILE A 85 -0.04 -3.99 2.06
C ILE A 85 -0.30 -4.06 0.55
N TYR A 86 -0.04 -5.22 -0.07
CA TYR A 86 -0.24 -5.38 -1.51
C TYR A 86 -1.73 -5.48 -1.88
N SER A 87 -2.56 -6.13 -1.05
CA SER A 87 -4.01 -6.17 -1.27
C SER A 87 -4.68 -4.80 -1.17
N SER A 88 -4.27 -3.94 -0.24
CA SER A 88 -4.72 -2.54 -0.19
C SER A 88 -4.35 -1.80 -1.48
N PHE A 89 -3.17 -2.05 -2.04
CA PHE A 89 -2.80 -1.48 -3.33
C PHE A 89 -3.65 -2.01 -4.49
N GLU A 90 -3.98 -3.30 -4.52
CA GLU A 90 -4.91 -3.86 -5.52
C GLU A 90 -6.31 -3.22 -5.41
N ASN A 91 -6.81 -2.99 -4.20
CA ASN A 91 -8.07 -2.27 -3.98
C ASN A 91 -8.00 -0.84 -4.52
N TYR A 92 -6.91 -0.12 -4.22
CA TYR A 92 -6.67 1.21 -4.79
C TYR A 92 -6.71 1.21 -6.32
N LEU A 93 -6.11 0.21 -6.98
CA LEU A 93 -6.15 0.08 -8.44
C LEU A 93 -7.58 -0.10 -8.98
N ASN A 94 -8.43 -0.86 -8.27
CA ASN A 94 -9.84 -1.00 -8.64
C ASN A 94 -10.61 0.32 -8.43
N ASP A 95 -10.34 1.02 -7.33
CA ASP A 95 -11.01 2.28 -6.99
C ASP A 95 -10.62 3.41 -7.95
N ILE A 96 -9.34 3.53 -8.30
CA ILE A 96 -8.86 4.55 -9.24
C ILE A 96 -9.39 4.28 -10.66
N TYR A 97 -9.53 3.01 -11.05
CA TYR A 97 -10.17 2.65 -12.31
C TYR A 97 -11.66 2.98 -12.30
N SER A 98 -12.36 2.67 -11.21
CA SER A 98 -13.77 3.02 -11.03
C SER A 98 -13.99 4.53 -11.12
N LEU A 99 -13.09 5.33 -10.52
CA LEU A 99 -13.08 6.78 -10.70
C LEU A 99 -12.91 7.16 -12.17
N ALA A 100 -11.92 6.59 -12.86
CA ALA A 100 -11.67 6.89 -14.25
C ALA A 100 -12.91 6.65 -15.12
N LYS A 101 -13.60 5.53 -14.89
CA LYS A 101 -14.83 5.16 -15.58
C LYS A 101 -16.03 6.07 -15.24
N ASN A 102 -16.09 6.60 -14.02
CA ASN A 102 -17.10 7.60 -13.66
C ASN A 102 -16.86 8.93 -14.40
N ILE A 103 -15.59 9.26 -14.69
CA ILE A 103 -15.23 10.46 -15.45
C ILE A 103 -15.48 10.24 -16.95
N ASP A 104 -15.05 9.10 -17.48
CA ASP A 104 -15.24 8.67 -18.87
C ASP A 104 -15.97 7.33 -18.93
N SER A 105 -17.28 7.39 -19.15
CA SER A 105 -18.14 6.20 -19.25
C SER A 105 -17.92 5.38 -20.51
N SER A 106 -17.09 5.84 -21.46
CA SER A 106 -16.74 5.08 -22.66
C SER A 106 -15.65 4.03 -22.39
N LEU A 107 -14.99 4.10 -21.24
CA LEU A 107 -14.01 3.11 -20.82
C LEU A 107 -14.70 1.73 -20.60
N PRO A 108 -14.09 0.63 -21.07
CA PRO A 108 -14.66 -0.71 -20.96
C PRO A 108 -14.80 -1.17 -19.50
N GLU A 109 -15.43 -2.31 -19.25
CA GLU A 109 -15.27 -2.93 -17.92
C GLU A 109 -13.82 -3.36 -17.68
N LEU A 110 -13.36 -3.31 -16.43
CA LEU A 110 -11.96 -3.67 -16.13
C LEU A 110 -11.65 -5.09 -16.61
N ASN A 111 -12.60 -6.02 -16.45
CA ASN A 111 -12.49 -7.42 -16.85
C ASN A 111 -12.89 -7.71 -18.31
N GLU A 112 -13.26 -6.69 -19.07
CA GLU A 112 -13.64 -6.85 -20.48
C GLU A 112 -12.40 -6.84 -21.39
N GLY A 113 -12.45 -7.65 -22.44
CA GLY A 113 -11.35 -7.83 -23.39
C GLY A 113 -10.16 -8.63 -22.84
N LYS A 114 -9.27 -9.04 -23.75
CA LYS A 114 -7.94 -9.56 -23.43
C LYS A 114 -6.92 -8.68 -24.13
N PHE A 115 -6.04 -8.04 -23.37
CA PHE A 115 -4.93 -7.26 -23.90
C PHE A 115 -3.62 -8.00 -23.62
N GLU A 116 -2.59 -7.69 -24.39
CA GLU A 116 -1.24 -8.18 -24.09
C GLU A 116 -0.79 -7.65 -22.71
N ASN A 117 -0.12 -8.50 -21.94
CA ASN A 117 0.45 -8.18 -20.62
C ASN A 117 -0.57 -7.82 -19.52
N ASP A 118 -1.78 -8.40 -19.57
CA ASP A 118 -2.81 -8.27 -18.52
C ASP A 118 -2.52 -9.08 -17.23
N ASP A 119 -1.31 -9.63 -17.07
CA ASP A 119 -0.95 -10.57 -16.00
C ASP A 119 -0.87 -9.92 -14.60
N ILE A 120 -0.83 -8.58 -14.56
CA ILE A 120 -0.76 -7.77 -13.34
C ILE A 120 -1.85 -6.70 -13.40
N LEU A 121 -2.57 -6.50 -12.29
CA LEU A 121 -3.71 -5.58 -12.22
C LEU A 121 -3.38 -4.15 -12.68
N VAL A 122 -2.19 -3.64 -12.35
CA VAL A 122 -1.77 -2.29 -12.80
C VAL A 122 -1.68 -2.17 -14.32
N LEU A 123 -1.18 -3.21 -15.00
CA LEU A 123 -1.07 -3.25 -16.46
C LEU A 123 -2.46 -3.35 -17.09
N LYS A 124 -3.33 -4.14 -16.47
CA LYS A 124 -4.75 -4.23 -16.84
C LYS A 124 -5.44 -2.86 -16.79
N VAL A 125 -5.25 -2.12 -15.70
CA VAL A 125 -5.75 -0.73 -15.54
C VAL A 125 -5.16 0.17 -16.63
N PHE A 126 -3.84 0.16 -16.83
CA PHE A 126 -3.17 0.99 -17.84
C PHE A 126 -3.65 0.71 -19.26
N ASN A 127 -3.85 -0.57 -19.61
CA ASN A 127 -4.38 -0.98 -20.90
C ASN A 127 -5.77 -0.39 -21.17
N ARG A 128 -6.69 -0.46 -20.20
CA ARG A 128 -8.05 0.08 -20.39
C ARG A 128 -8.08 1.59 -20.45
N LEU A 129 -7.18 2.26 -19.70
CA LEU A 129 -6.99 3.71 -19.77
C LEU A 129 -6.17 4.17 -20.97
N LYS A 130 -5.75 3.25 -21.86
CA LYS A 130 -4.93 3.54 -23.05
C LYS A 130 -3.63 4.28 -22.71
N ILE A 131 -3.05 4.00 -21.55
CA ILE A 131 -1.77 4.56 -21.12
C ILE A 131 -0.65 3.89 -21.93
N ASN A 132 0.21 4.69 -22.57
CA ASN A 132 1.38 4.16 -23.25
C ASN A 132 2.39 3.62 -22.23
N GLN A 133 2.47 2.29 -22.13
CA GLN A 133 3.35 1.59 -21.18
C GLN A 133 4.85 1.82 -21.44
N GLU A 134 5.26 2.19 -22.65
CA GLU A 134 6.66 2.53 -22.94
C GLU A 134 7.12 3.81 -22.24
N LYS A 135 6.17 4.68 -21.88
CA LYS A 135 6.43 5.90 -21.10
C LYS A 135 6.35 5.67 -19.59
N VAL A 136 5.95 4.48 -19.17
CA VAL A 136 5.86 4.09 -17.76
C VAL A 136 7.23 3.62 -17.30
N GLU A 137 7.70 4.11 -16.16
CA GLU A 137 8.99 3.71 -15.60
C GLU A 137 8.95 2.24 -15.19
N HIS A 138 9.69 1.42 -15.95
CA HIS A 138 9.65 -0.04 -15.88
C HIS A 138 10.01 -0.59 -14.49
N LYS A 139 10.86 0.10 -13.72
CA LYS A 139 11.30 -0.34 -12.40
C LYS A 139 10.13 -0.40 -11.41
N TYR A 140 9.14 0.49 -11.52
CA TYR A 140 7.93 0.41 -10.69
C TYR A 140 7.13 -0.86 -11.01
N LEU A 141 6.96 -1.20 -12.28
CA LEU A 141 6.23 -2.40 -12.71
C LEU A 141 6.93 -3.69 -12.28
N MET A 142 8.25 -3.77 -12.45
CA MET A 142 9.04 -4.92 -12.00
C MET A 142 9.05 -5.07 -10.48
N THR A 143 9.01 -3.95 -9.75
CA THR A 143 8.87 -3.99 -8.30
C THR A 143 7.50 -4.53 -7.86
N LEU A 144 6.42 -4.11 -8.52
CA LEU A 144 5.09 -4.67 -8.26
C LEU A 144 5.05 -6.16 -8.54
N ASP A 145 5.67 -6.61 -9.64
CA ASP A 145 5.70 -8.03 -9.96
C ASP A 145 6.50 -8.84 -8.95
N TYR A 146 7.65 -8.31 -8.48
CA TYR A 146 8.40 -8.91 -7.37
C TYR A 146 7.53 -9.06 -6.12
N ILE A 147 6.86 -7.99 -5.68
CA ILE A 147 6.03 -7.99 -4.47
C ILE A 147 4.86 -8.97 -4.62
N ARG A 148 4.19 -8.97 -5.78
CA ARG A 148 3.10 -9.90 -6.11
C ARG A 148 3.54 -11.36 -6.05
N LEU A 149 4.65 -11.68 -6.70
CA LEU A 149 5.19 -13.04 -6.74
C LEU A 149 5.67 -13.49 -5.36
N LYS A 150 6.28 -12.57 -4.58
CA LYS A 150 6.65 -12.81 -3.18
C LYS A 150 5.40 -13.06 -2.32
N ARG A 151 4.34 -12.26 -2.44
CA ARG A 151 3.06 -12.51 -1.76
C ARG A 151 2.53 -13.91 -2.07
N ASN A 152 2.48 -14.28 -3.35
CA ASN A 152 2.01 -15.59 -3.78
C ASN A 152 2.87 -16.72 -3.19
N ARG A 153 4.19 -16.53 -3.12
CA ARG A 153 5.13 -17.46 -2.48
C ARG A 153 4.84 -17.65 -0.99
N LEU A 154 4.55 -16.56 -0.28
CA LEU A 154 4.24 -16.57 1.16
C LEU A 154 2.88 -17.20 1.48
N ILE A 155 1.90 -17.07 0.59
CA ILE A 155 0.58 -17.72 0.72
C ILE A 155 0.67 -19.21 0.37
N HIS A 156 1.39 -19.54 -0.71
CA HIS A 156 1.49 -20.91 -1.25
C HIS A 156 2.85 -21.54 -0.90
N GLN A 157 3.14 -21.68 0.40
CA GLN A 157 4.40 -22.24 0.90
C GLN A 157 4.59 -23.74 0.64
N SER A 158 3.67 -24.41 -0.06
CA SER A 158 3.70 -25.86 -0.30
C SER A 158 4.92 -26.36 -1.09
N SER A 159 5.57 -25.49 -1.87
CA SER A 159 6.80 -25.81 -2.61
C SER A 159 8.05 -25.30 -1.88
N PRO A 160 9.14 -26.08 -1.78
CA PRO A 160 10.42 -25.57 -1.27
C PRO A 160 11.13 -24.64 -2.26
N LYS A 161 10.75 -24.65 -3.56
CA LYS A 161 11.43 -23.89 -4.62
C LYS A 161 10.71 -22.58 -4.92
N ILE A 162 11.49 -21.49 -4.99
CA ILE A 162 11.05 -20.20 -5.56
C ILE A 162 10.64 -20.40 -7.02
N SER A 163 9.52 -19.80 -7.41
CA SER A 163 9.01 -19.85 -8.79
C SER A 163 10.03 -19.31 -9.78
N ARG A 164 9.99 -19.81 -11.02
CA ARG A 164 10.91 -19.36 -12.08
C ARG A 164 10.79 -17.86 -12.32
N SER A 165 9.56 -17.34 -12.38
CA SER A 165 9.31 -15.90 -12.60
C SER A 165 9.93 -15.03 -11.51
N LEU A 166 9.78 -15.39 -10.22
CA LEU A 166 10.37 -14.61 -9.12
C LEU A 166 11.89 -14.66 -9.18
N ARG A 167 12.45 -15.84 -9.46
CA ARG A 167 13.90 -16.01 -9.63
C ARG A 167 14.45 -15.21 -10.81
N ASP A 168 13.70 -15.14 -11.91
CA ASP A 168 14.11 -14.37 -13.09
C ASP A 168 14.18 -12.88 -12.76
N ILE A 169 13.22 -12.33 -11.98
CA ILE A 169 13.31 -10.94 -11.50
C ILE A 169 14.53 -10.75 -10.60
N ILE A 170 14.73 -11.64 -9.62
CA ILE A 170 15.87 -11.57 -8.68
C ILE A 170 17.19 -11.52 -9.45
N ASN A 171 17.36 -12.41 -10.42
CA ASN A 171 18.61 -12.57 -11.16
C ASN A 171 18.84 -11.47 -12.20
N LYS A 172 17.79 -11.02 -12.89
CA LYS A 172 17.93 -10.09 -14.03
C LYS A 172 17.77 -8.63 -13.62
N MET A 173 16.87 -8.35 -12.68
CA MET A 173 16.48 -6.98 -12.30
C MET A 173 16.91 -6.62 -10.87
N GLY A 174 17.33 -7.58 -10.04
CA GLY A 174 17.56 -7.35 -8.62
C GLY A 174 18.54 -6.20 -8.32
N GLN A 175 19.67 -6.13 -9.02
CA GLN A 175 20.66 -5.06 -8.83
C GLN A 175 20.09 -3.69 -9.23
N GLU A 176 19.38 -3.63 -10.35
CA GLU A 176 18.78 -2.39 -10.84
C GLU A 176 17.67 -1.89 -9.91
N LEU A 177 16.83 -2.80 -9.39
CA LEU A 177 15.79 -2.46 -8.42
C LEU A 177 16.39 -1.97 -7.09
N ASN A 178 17.45 -2.61 -6.60
CA ASN A 178 18.17 -2.13 -5.42
C ASN A 178 18.71 -0.71 -5.64
N PHE A 179 19.38 -0.46 -6.77
CA PHE A 179 19.92 0.86 -7.10
C PHE A 179 18.81 1.91 -7.20
N PHE A 180 17.73 1.59 -7.92
CA PHE A 180 16.59 2.46 -8.11
C PHE A 180 15.96 2.87 -6.77
N TRP A 181 15.61 1.92 -5.92
CA TRP A 181 14.93 2.22 -4.66
C TRP A 181 15.85 2.85 -3.61
N ASN A 182 17.15 2.57 -3.62
CA ASN A 182 18.11 3.30 -2.79
C ASN A 182 18.23 4.77 -3.18
N LYS A 183 17.99 5.11 -4.46
CA LYS A 183 17.96 6.50 -4.92
C LYS A 183 16.61 7.18 -4.65
N VAL A 184 15.51 6.44 -4.80
CA VAL A 184 14.13 6.99 -4.70
C VAL A 184 13.67 7.11 -3.25
N LEU A 185 14.02 6.18 -2.36
CA LEU A 185 13.57 6.22 -0.97
C LEU A 185 14.43 7.18 -0.13
N PRO A 186 13.83 8.05 0.70
CA PRO A 186 14.58 9.01 1.52
C PRO A 186 15.57 8.37 2.50
N LYS A 187 15.31 7.13 2.91
CA LYS A 187 16.07 6.39 3.93
C LYS A 187 16.75 5.13 3.37
N GLN A 188 16.84 5.04 2.03
CA GLN A 188 17.30 3.85 1.30
C GLN A 188 16.50 2.58 1.67
N LEU A 189 16.77 1.47 1.01
CA LEU A 189 16.28 0.16 1.43
C LEU A 189 17.00 -0.28 2.70
N ARG A 190 16.25 -0.85 3.63
CA ARG A 190 16.74 -1.28 4.96
C ARG A 190 16.61 -2.78 5.20
N GLY A 191 15.73 -3.44 4.47
CA GLY A 191 15.40 -4.84 4.63
C GLY A 191 15.18 -5.56 3.32
N ILE A 192 14.55 -4.92 2.33
CA ILE A 192 14.40 -5.53 1.00
C ILE A 192 15.74 -5.50 0.27
N ASP A 193 16.19 -6.68 -0.13
CA ASP A 193 17.25 -6.88 -1.12
C ASP A 193 16.70 -7.69 -2.27
N PHE A 194 16.52 -7.04 -3.42
CA PHE A 194 15.94 -7.65 -4.62
C PHE A 194 16.86 -8.71 -5.26
N THR A 195 18.13 -8.82 -4.84
CA THR A 195 19.05 -9.87 -5.30
C THR A 195 19.02 -11.12 -4.41
N SER A 196 18.35 -11.07 -3.26
CA SER A 196 18.39 -12.15 -2.27
C SER A 196 17.20 -13.11 -2.38
N ASN A 197 17.53 -14.40 -2.49
CA ASN A 197 16.55 -15.49 -2.44
C ASN A 197 15.95 -15.68 -1.04
N ASP A 198 16.72 -15.38 0.02
CA ASP A 198 16.21 -15.49 1.40
C ASP A 198 15.14 -14.43 1.65
N ASN A 199 15.37 -13.23 1.13
CA ASN A 199 14.40 -12.16 1.13
C ASN A 199 13.11 -12.54 0.40
N ALA A 200 13.13 -13.46 -0.55
CA ALA A 200 11.90 -13.96 -1.20
C ALA A 200 11.08 -14.92 -0.32
N ASN A 201 11.68 -15.55 0.70
CA ASN A 201 11.04 -16.54 1.55
C ASN A 201 10.69 -16.02 2.96
N GLN A 202 11.29 -14.90 3.37
CA GLN A 202 11.14 -14.37 4.73
C GLN A 202 10.67 -12.91 4.72
N ILE A 203 9.92 -12.55 5.76
CA ILE A 203 9.56 -11.18 6.09
C ILE A 203 10.22 -10.81 7.41
N THR A 204 10.88 -9.67 7.42
CA THR A 204 11.38 -9.02 8.64
C THR A 204 10.67 -7.69 8.82
N TYR A 205 10.84 -7.08 10.00
CA TYR A 205 10.34 -5.74 10.27
C TYR A 205 10.79 -4.72 9.21
N ASN A 206 12.08 -4.71 8.84
CA ASN A 206 12.60 -3.78 7.85
C ASN A 206 12.02 -4.04 6.45
N ILE A 207 11.76 -5.30 6.10
CA ILE A 207 11.09 -5.64 4.83
C ILE A 207 9.68 -5.05 4.78
N LEU A 208 8.93 -5.05 5.88
CA LEU A 208 7.61 -4.41 5.92
C LEU A 208 7.68 -2.90 5.75
N ILE A 209 8.64 -2.26 6.42
CA ILE A 209 8.86 -0.80 6.30
C ILE A 209 9.18 -0.43 4.85
N ASP A 210 10.08 -1.18 4.21
CA ASP A 210 10.43 -0.96 2.81
C ASP A 210 9.22 -1.22 1.90
N ALA A 211 8.48 -2.31 2.10
CA ALA A 211 7.28 -2.62 1.31
C ALA A 211 6.23 -1.50 1.39
N LEU A 212 5.96 -0.98 2.60
CA LEU A 212 5.07 0.18 2.79
C LEU A 212 5.54 1.40 1.98
N ASN A 213 6.82 1.76 2.10
CA ASN A 213 7.35 2.95 1.46
C ASN A 213 7.40 2.80 -0.07
N ILE A 214 7.74 1.61 -0.55
CA ILE A 214 7.70 1.25 -1.96
C ILE A 214 6.28 1.38 -2.50
N ILE A 215 5.28 0.75 -1.85
CA ILE A 215 3.88 0.83 -2.31
C ILE A 215 3.37 2.27 -2.27
N ARG A 216 3.73 3.07 -1.25
CA ARG A 216 3.42 4.51 -1.25
C ARG A 216 4.03 5.23 -2.46
N GLY A 217 5.30 4.96 -2.76
CA GLY A 217 5.98 5.55 -3.92
C GLY A 217 5.32 5.17 -5.25
N ILE A 218 5.05 3.87 -5.43
CA ILE A 218 4.38 3.35 -6.62
C ILE A 218 2.97 3.93 -6.76
N ALA A 219 2.19 3.99 -5.66
CA ALA A 219 0.84 4.53 -5.70
C ALA A 219 0.81 6.01 -6.08
N ASN A 220 1.73 6.85 -5.56
CA ASN A 220 1.82 8.24 -6.01
C ASN A 220 2.14 8.32 -7.51
N TYR A 221 3.09 7.51 -7.98
CA TYR A 221 3.44 7.48 -9.41
C TYR A 221 2.28 7.03 -10.30
N VAL A 222 1.57 5.95 -9.90
CA VAL A 222 0.39 5.47 -10.61
C VAL A 222 -0.71 6.53 -10.63
N ASP A 223 -0.94 7.22 -9.50
CA ASP A 223 -1.93 8.30 -9.41
C ASP A 223 -1.63 9.42 -10.40
N GLU A 224 -0.37 9.85 -10.47
CA GLU A 224 0.08 10.89 -11.42
C GLU A 224 -0.12 10.45 -12.88
N VAL A 225 0.26 9.20 -13.20
CA VAL A 225 0.10 8.65 -14.55
C VAL A 225 -1.39 8.57 -14.93
N VAL A 226 -2.25 8.09 -14.05
CA VAL A 226 -3.69 8.00 -14.31
C VAL A 226 -4.33 9.38 -14.40
N LEU A 227 -3.98 10.32 -13.51
CA LEU A 227 -4.49 11.68 -13.57
C LEU A 227 -4.14 12.37 -14.89
N SER A 228 -2.98 12.06 -15.48
CA SER A 228 -2.57 12.61 -16.77
C SER A 228 -3.45 12.17 -17.95
N THR A 229 -4.28 11.13 -17.79
CA THR A 229 -5.21 10.70 -18.84
C THR A 229 -6.51 11.49 -18.87
N PHE A 230 -6.84 12.22 -17.79
CA PHE A 230 -8.08 12.98 -17.70
C PHE A 230 -7.90 14.38 -18.28
N GLN A 231 -8.98 14.91 -18.89
CA GLN A 231 -9.07 16.35 -19.07
C GLN A 231 -9.26 17.01 -17.70
N GLN A 232 -8.41 18.00 -17.40
CA GLN A 232 -8.38 18.64 -16.08
C GLN A 232 -9.74 19.24 -15.69
N SER A 233 -10.43 19.89 -16.63
CA SER A 233 -11.77 20.46 -16.42
C SER A 233 -12.81 19.39 -16.11
N GLU A 234 -12.77 18.24 -16.79
CA GLU A 234 -13.67 17.11 -16.53
C GLU A 234 -13.43 16.51 -15.15
N PHE A 235 -12.17 16.31 -14.75
CA PHE A 235 -11.85 15.83 -13.41
C PHE A 235 -12.38 16.80 -12.33
N LEU A 236 -12.14 18.09 -12.50
CA LEU A 236 -12.65 19.10 -11.57
C LEU A 236 -14.18 19.11 -11.50
N LEU A 237 -14.86 18.95 -12.63
CA LEU A 237 -16.32 19.00 -12.71
C LEU A 237 -16.99 17.73 -12.18
N LYS A 238 -16.52 16.56 -12.61
CA LYS A 238 -17.17 15.26 -12.37
C LYS A 238 -16.76 14.62 -11.05
N GLU A 239 -15.58 14.94 -10.53
CA GLU A 239 -15.09 14.43 -9.24
C GLU A 239 -15.04 15.53 -8.18
N VAL A 240 -14.19 16.54 -8.36
CA VAL A 240 -13.87 17.49 -7.27
C VAL A 240 -15.07 18.35 -6.87
N LEU A 241 -15.83 18.87 -7.84
CA LEU A 241 -17.01 19.68 -7.56
C LEU A 241 -18.15 18.86 -6.97
N VAL A 242 -18.30 17.61 -7.41
CA VAL A 242 -19.30 16.68 -6.89
C VAL A 242 -19.01 16.38 -5.41
N GLU A 243 -17.77 16.00 -5.09
CA GLU A 243 -17.36 15.75 -3.71
C GLU A 243 -17.50 17.00 -2.84
N PHE A 244 -17.09 18.17 -3.34
CA PHE A 244 -17.26 19.44 -2.63
C PHE A 244 -18.73 19.73 -2.29
N LYS A 245 -19.64 19.52 -3.25
CA LYS A 245 -21.09 19.67 -3.03
C LYS A 245 -21.60 18.68 -1.99
N ASN A 246 -21.18 17.42 -2.07
CA ASN A 246 -21.61 16.36 -1.16
C ASN A 246 -21.20 16.63 0.29
N ILE A 247 -19.92 16.95 0.53
CA ILE A 247 -19.39 17.22 1.87
C ILE A 247 -20.10 18.41 2.54
N ASN A 248 -20.46 19.42 1.75
CA ASN A 248 -21.07 20.65 2.27
C ASN A 248 -22.59 20.66 2.19
N GLY A 249 -23.23 19.60 1.69
CA GLY A 249 -24.68 19.52 1.50
C GLY A 249 -25.24 20.54 0.50
N TYR A 250 -24.43 21.01 -0.45
CA TYR A 250 -24.88 22.00 -1.44
C TYR A 250 -25.65 21.33 -2.58
N LYS A 251 -26.95 21.64 -2.71
CA LYS A 251 -27.76 21.17 -3.85
C LYS A 251 -27.53 22.00 -5.12
N ASN A 252 -27.55 23.34 -5.00
CA ASN A 252 -27.45 24.29 -6.13
C ASN A 252 -26.22 25.20 -5.99
N TYR A 253 -25.02 24.62 -6.03
CA TYR A 253 -23.78 25.40 -5.97
C TYR A 253 -23.35 25.89 -7.35
N ASN A 254 -23.10 27.20 -7.46
CA ASN A 254 -22.52 27.81 -8.66
C ASN A 254 -21.11 28.37 -8.37
N LEU A 255 -20.28 28.37 -9.41
CA LEU A 255 -18.92 28.93 -9.38
C LEU A 255 -18.84 30.40 -9.85
N THR A 256 -19.97 31.00 -10.29
CA THR A 256 -20.00 32.40 -10.74
C THR A 256 -19.90 33.40 -9.60
N ASN A 257 -20.30 33.01 -8.38
CA ASN A 257 -20.12 33.84 -7.18
C ASN A 257 -18.68 33.78 -6.66
N THR A 258 -18.03 34.93 -6.49
CA THR A 258 -16.62 35.04 -6.04
C THR A 258 -16.35 34.38 -4.69
N LYS A 259 -17.29 34.46 -3.73
CA LYS A 259 -17.17 33.84 -2.40
C LYS A 259 -17.24 32.32 -2.51
N ASN A 260 -18.11 31.81 -3.38
CA ASN A 260 -18.20 30.39 -3.69
C ASN A 260 -16.90 29.92 -4.34
N LYS A 261 -16.49 30.54 -5.45
CA LYS A 261 -15.22 30.24 -6.13
C LYS A 261 -14.03 30.16 -5.15
N LYS A 262 -13.91 31.12 -4.22
CA LYS A 262 -12.85 31.08 -3.18
C LYS A 262 -12.93 29.86 -2.25
N ARG A 263 -14.13 29.44 -1.85
CA ARG A 263 -14.33 28.23 -1.02
C ARG A 263 -13.97 26.96 -1.80
N PHE A 264 -14.40 26.87 -3.05
CA PHE A 264 -14.06 25.74 -3.92
C PHE A 264 -12.54 25.64 -4.16
N LEU A 265 -11.87 26.76 -4.47
CA LEU A 265 -10.42 26.80 -4.63
C LEU A 265 -9.68 26.37 -3.35
N GLY A 266 -10.16 26.81 -2.17
CA GLY A 266 -9.62 26.37 -0.89
C GLY A 266 -9.72 24.86 -0.70
N PHE A 267 -10.86 24.27 -1.09
CA PHE A 267 -11.09 22.83 -1.05
C PHE A 267 -10.20 22.05 -2.05
N CYS A 268 -10.05 22.51 -3.30
CA CYS A 268 -9.14 21.90 -4.26
C CYS A 268 -7.71 21.84 -3.72
N LYS A 269 -7.27 22.93 -3.07
CA LYS A 269 -5.94 23.01 -2.47
C LYS A 269 -5.80 22.06 -1.28
N SER A 270 -6.75 22.03 -0.36
CA SER A 270 -6.65 21.22 0.86
C SER A 270 -6.80 19.73 0.59
N GLU A 271 -7.79 19.34 -0.23
CA GLU A 271 -8.16 17.93 -0.40
C GLU A 271 -7.41 17.25 -1.54
N TYR A 272 -7.12 17.99 -2.62
CA TYR A 272 -6.53 17.45 -3.85
C TYR A 272 -5.13 18.00 -4.14
N GLY A 273 -4.60 18.91 -3.29
CA GLY A 273 -3.27 19.50 -3.46
C GLY A 273 -3.12 20.23 -4.80
N TYR A 274 -4.17 20.90 -5.26
CA TYR A 274 -4.23 21.53 -6.57
C TYR A 274 -4.86 22.93 -6.50
N GLU A 275 -4.29 23.87 -7.24
CA GLU A 275 -4.78 25.24 -7.36
C GLU A 275 -5.26 25.46 -8.81
N PRO A 276 -6.59 25.31 -9.09
CA PRO A 276 -7.14 25.58 -10.41
C PRO A 276 -6.86 27.01 -10.86
N ASN A 277 -6.47 27.18 -12.12
CA ASN A 277 -6.30 28.49 -12.73
C ASN A 277 -7.63 29.02 -13.31
N GLU A 278 -7.62 30.23 -13.86
CA GLU A 278 -8.85 30.84 -14.41
C GLU A 278 -9.42 30.07 -15.61
N TYR A 279 -8.54 29.49 -16.44
CA TYR A 279 -8.93 28.68 -17.59
C TYR A 279 -9.65 27.39 -17.16
N ASP A 280 -9.12 26.70 -16.14
CA ASP A 280 -9.73 25.49 -15.59
C ASP A 280 -11.15 25.78 -15.09
N LEU A 281 -11.34 26.91 -14.41
CA LEU A 281 -12.64 27.32 -13.88
C LEU A 281 -13.61 27.76 -14.97
N GLN A 282 -13.12 28.43 -16.02
CA GLN A 282 -13.95 28.80 -17.17
C GLN A 282 -14.44 27.56 -17.92
N ALA A 283 -13.60 26.54 -18.06
CA ALA A 283 -13.96 25.28 -18.71
C ALA A 283 -14.95 24.41 -17.91
N MET A 284 -15.26 24.79 -16.66
CA MET A 284 -16.27 24.12 -15.81
C MET A 284 -17.67 24.74 -15.88
N VAL A 285 -17.80 25.94 -16.47
CA VAL A 285 -19.05 26.72 -16.56
C VAL A 285 -19.66 26.58 -17.94
#